data_AF-A0A7K2NXS4-F1
#
_entry.id   AF-A0A7K2NXS4-F1
#
_cell.length_a   1.000
_cell.length_b   1.000
_cell.length_c   1.000
_cell.angle_alpha   90.00
_cell.angle_beta   90.00
_cell.angle_gamma   90.00
#
_symmetry.space_group_name_H-M   'P 1'
#
loop_
_entity.id
_entity.type
_entity.pdbx_description
1 polymer ?
#
loop_
_entity_poly.entity_id
_entity_poly.type
_entity_poly.pdbx_seq_one_letter_code
_entity_poly.pdbx_strand_id
1 'polypeptide(L)'
;MNHAQLTALGRALRLLGEHGEALTADTPEAKLHEVRADLKRALDQLEESVTTAAPSTRCPEHPNGPVDSAAPDLCLLCETRRRTARRAEYS
;
A
#
# COMPACT_ATOMS: atom_id res chain seq x y z
N MET A 1 3.61 1.17 3.35
CA MET A 1 2.53 0.97 2.36
C MET A 1 1.28 0.41 3.04
N ASN A 2 0.12 1.02 2.83
CA ASN A 2 -1.16 0.46 3.32
C ASN A 2 -1.79 -0.49 2.28
N HIS A 3 -2.79 -1.30 2.70
CA HIS A 3 -3.43 -2.30 1.83
C HIS A 3 -4.11 -1.70 0.59
N ALA A 4 -4.66 -0.49 0.73
CA ALA A 4 -5.29 0.24 -0.38
C ALA A 4 -4.26 0.64 -1.45
N GLN A 5 -3.07 1.10 -1.05
CA GLN A 5 -1.95 1.42 -1.93
C GLN A 5 -1.45 0.18 -2.67
N LEU A 6 -1.27 -0.96 -1.99
CA LEU A 6 -0.88 -2.22 -2.63
C LEU A 6 -1.89 -2.67 -3.68
N THR A 7 -3.19 -2.53 -3.38
CA THR A 7 -4.25 -2.90 -4.31
C THR A 7 -4.31 -1.93 -5.50
N ALA A 8 -4.07 -0.63 -5.27
CA ALA A 8 -4.00 0.38 -6.33
C ALA A 8 -2.83 0.10 -7.29
N LEU A 9 -1.64 -0.17 -6.74
CA LEU A 9 -0.45 -0.54 -7.51
C LEU A 9 -0.70 -1.82 -8.32
N GLY A 10 -1.27 -2.86 -7.70
CA GLY A 10 -1.61 -4.11 -8.38
C GLY A 10 -2.58 -3.92 -9.56
N ARG A 11 -3.55 -3.00 -9.45
CA ARG A 11 -4.44 -2.63 -10.56
C ARG A 11 -3.70 -1.87 -11.66
N ALA A 12 -2.86 -0.91 -11.31
CA ALA A 12 -2.08 -0.13 -12.28
C ALA A 12 -1.14 -1.02 -13.10
N LEU A 13 -0.46 -1.97 -12.46
CA LEU A 13 0.41 -2.93 -13.13
C LEU A 13 -0.36 -3.88 -14.06
N ARG A 14 -1.58 -4.29 -13.70
CA ARG A 14 -2.43 -5.11 -14.57
C ARG A 14 -2.87 -4.35 -15.82
N LEU A 15 -3.37 -3.12 -15.66
CA LEU A 15 -3.75 -2.26 -16.79
C LEU A 15 -2.58 -2.02 -17.73
N LEU A 16 -1.37 -1.86 -17.19
CA LEU A 16 -0.18 -1.72 -18.01
C LEU A 16 0.14 -2.99 -18.82
N GLY A 17 -0.03 -4.17 -18.22
CA GLY A 17 0.09 -5.44 -18.93
C GLY A 17 -0.91 -5.56 -20.09
N GLU A 18 -2.17 -5.21 -19.84
CA GLU A 18 -3.23 -5.17 -20.87
C GLU A 18 -2.90 -4.18 -21.99
N HIS A 19 -2.37 -3.01 -21.66
CA HIS A 19 -1.87 -2.07 -22.65
C HIS A 19 -0.72 -2.64 -23.48
N GLY A 20 0.23 -3.33 -22.84
CA GLY A 20 1.34 -4.00 -23.51
C GLY A 20 0.88 -5.05 -24.52
N GLU A 21 -0.11 -5.86 -24.17
CA GLU A 21 -0.68 -6.87 -25.07
C GLU A 21 -1.46 -6.25 -26.24
N ALA A 22 -2.14 -5.13 -26.02
CA ALA A 22 -2.92 -4.44 -27.05
C ALA A 22 -2.07 -3.59 -28.01
N LEU A 23 -0.78 -3.39 -27.73
CA LEU A 23 0.11 -2.59 -28.58
C LEU A 23 0.36 -3.30 -29.92
N THR A 24 0.03 -2.60 -30.99
CA THR A 24 0.28 -3.00 -32.38
C THR A 24 0.92 -1.85 -33.16
N ALA A 25 1.40 -2.12 -34.37
CA ALA A 25 1.97 -1.10 -35.25
C ALA A 25 0.97 0.03 -35.61
N ASP A 26 -0.33 -0.28 -35.60
CA ASP A 26 -1.41 0.66 -35.94
C ASP A 26 -1.99 1.38 -34.71
N THR A 27 -1.34 1.29 -33.56
CA THR A 27 -1.82 1.93 -32.33
C THR A 27 -1.86 3.45 -32.51
N PRO A 28 -3.02 4.10 -32.30
CA PRO A 28 -3.12 5.55 -32.40
C PRO A 28 -2.22 6.26 -31.38
N GLU A 29 -1.61 7.39 -31.78
CA GLU A 29 -0.73 8.19 -30.92
C GLU A 29 -1.41 8.64 -29.61
N ALA A 30 -2.71 8.97 -29.66
CA ALA A 30 -3.50 9.27 -28.48
C ALA A 30 -3.46 8.14 -27.44
N LYS A 31 -3.52 6.88 -27.90
CA LYS A 31 -3.44 5.71 -27.02
C LYS A 31 -2.05 5.57 -26.41
N LEU A 32 -0.99 5.86 -27.17
CA LEU A 32 0.38 5.86 -26.65
C LEU A 32 0.57 6.92 -25.55
N HIS A 33 -0.08 8.08 -25.67
CA HIS A 33 -0.07 9.10 -24.62
C HIS A 33 -0.81 8.65 -23.34
N GLU A 34 -1.92 7.94 -23.47
CA GLU A 34 -2.62 7.32 -22.33
C GLU A 34 -1.71 6.31 -21.61
N VAL A 35 -1.12 5.37 -22.36
CA VAL A 35 -0.20 4.36 -21.81
C VAL A 35 0.98 5.02 -21.10
N ARG A 36 1.53 6.10 -21.68
CA ARG A 36 2.61 6.89 -21.05
C ARG A 36 2.17 7.51 -19.73
N ALA A 37 0.96 8.07 -19.66
CA ALA A 37 0.44 8.65 -18.43
C ALA A 37 0.25 7.58 -17.35
N ASP A 38 -0.22 6.39 -17.74
CA ASP A 38 -0.44 5.27 -16.83
C ASP A 38 0.87 4.68 -16.29
N LEU A 39 1.89 4.57 -17.16
CA LEU A 39 3.25 4.21 -16.77
C LEU A 39 3.81 5.14 -15.70
N LYS A 40 3.69 6.46 -15.91
CA LYS A 40 4.15 7.45 -14.93
C LYS A 40 3.44 7.31 -13.60
N ARG A 41 2.10 7.19 -13.63
CA ARG A 41 1.30 7.00 -12.41
C ARG A 41 1.70 5.74 -11.63
N ALA A 42 1.92 4.63 -12.32
CA ALA A 42 2.36 3.38 -11.70
C ALA A 42 3.77 3.51 -11.10
N LEU A 43 4.67 4.20 -11.79
CA LEU A 43 6.02 4.46 -11.31
C LEU A 43 6.01 5.34 -10.06
N ASP A 44 5.26 6.44 -10.07
CA ASP A 44 5.14 7.35 -8.92
C ASP A 44 4.62 6.60 -7.67
N GLN A 45 3.60 5.75 -7.85
CA GLN A 45 3.06 4.91 -6.78
C GLN A 45 4.10 3.90 -6.24
N LEU A 46 4.90 3.30 -7.13
CA LEU A 46 5.94 2.38 -6.74
C LEU A 46 7.07 3.10 -5.98
N GLU A 47 7.48 4.27 -6.45
CA GLU A 47 8.53 5.07 -5.83
C GLU A 47 8.12 5.53 -4.42
N GLU A 48 6.90 6.04 -4.26
CA GLU A 48 6.33 6.36 -2.94
C GLU A 48 6.36 5.13 -2.02
N SER A 49 6.11 3.96 -2.58
CA SER A 49 6.07 2.70 -1.84
C SER A 49 7.43 2.21 -1.35
N VAL A 50 8.49 2.43 -2.14
CA VAL A 50 9.87 2.01 -1.84
C VAL A 50 10.54 3.02 -0.90
N THR A 51 10.23 4.30 -1.05
CA THR A 51 10.80 5.39 -0.23
C THR A 51 10.14 5.53 1.13
N THR A 52 8.86 5.13 1.26
CA THR A 52 8.17 5.13 2.55
C THR A 52 8.74 4.04 3.46
N ALA A 53 9.42 4.43 4.53
CA ALA A 53 9.93 3.52 5.55
C ALA A 53 8.81 2.57 6.06
N ALA A 54 9.16 1.31 6.26
CA ALA A 54 8.23 0.36 6.86
C ALA A 54 7.79 0.89 8.24
N PRO A 55 6.49 0.84 8.58
CA PRO A 55 6.04 1.25 9.90
C PRO A 55 6.77 0.42 10.96
N SER A 56 7.48 1.09 11.85
CA SER A 56 8.21 0.43 12.94
C SER A 56 7.49 0.69 14.26
N THR A 57 7.25 -0.37 15.01
CA THR A 57 6.75 -0.28 16.38
C THR A 57 7.92 -0.38 17.35
N ARG A 58 7.69 -0.04 18.62
CA ARG A 58 8.65 -0.27 19.72
C ARG A 58 8.39 -1.61 20.42
N CYS A 59 7.51 -2.45 19.87
CA CYS A 59 7.16 -3.75 20.42
C CYS A 59 8.12 -4.83 19.92
N PRO A 60 8.75 -5.62 20.79
CA PRO A 60 9.64 -6.71 20.37
C PRO A 60 8.89 -7.86 19.67
N GLU A 61 7.60 -8.04 19.95
CA GLU A 61 6.79 -9.08 19.29
C GLU A 61 6.40 -8.69 17.85
N HIS A 62 6.26 -7.39 17.57
CA HIS A 62 5.75 -6.88 16.30
C HIS A 62 6.56 -5.69 15.78
N PRO A 63 7.87 -5.84 15.54
CA PRO A 63 8.75 -4.71 15.20
C PRO A 63 8.30 -3.96 13.93
N ASN A 64 7.70 -4.67 12.96
CA ASN A 64 7.15 -4.11 11.72
C ASN A 64 5.62 -4.19 11.65
N GLY A 65 4.95 -4.25 12.81
CA GLY A 65 3.50 -4.29 12.91
C GLY A 65 2.83 -2.96 12.53
N PRO A 66 1.51 -2.95 12.35
CA PRO A 66 0.77 -1.70 12.14
C PRO A 66 0.95 -0.75 13.32
N VAL A 67 1.21 0.53 13.00
CA VAL A 67 1.49 1.57 13.99
C VAL A 67 0.20 2.25 14.46
N ASP A 68 0.03 2.38 15.78
CA ASP A 68 -0.99 3.22 16.43
C ASP A 68 -0.27 4.27 17.29
N SER A 69 -0.42 5.56 16.98
CA SER A 69 0.24 6.65 17.71
C SER A 69 -0.30 6.83 19.13
N ALA A 70 -1.49 6.30 19.43
CA ALA A 70 -2.05 6.29 20.78
C ALA A 70 -1.58 5.09 21.62
N ALA A 71 -0.91 4.10 21.01
CA ALA A 71 -0.38 2.94 21.72
C ALA A 71 0.97 3.25 22.40
N PRO A 72 1.20 2.80 23.64
CA PRO A 72 2.46 3.05 24.36
C PRO A 72 3.73 2.58 23.62
N ASP A 73 3.64 1.42 22.97
CA ASP A 73 4.69 0.77 22.19
C ASP A 73 4.50 0.95 20.68
N LEU A 74 3.61 1.86 20.28
CA LEU A 74 3.19 2.11 18.91
C LEU A 74 2.55 0.90 18.21
N CYS A 75 2.32 -0.23 18.89
CA CYS A 75 1.84 -1.44 18.25
C CYS A 75 0.32 -1.55 18.32
N LEU A 76 -0.36 -1.42 17.18
CA LEU A 76 -1.82 -1.54 17.10
C LEU A 76 -2.32 -2.93 17.53
N LEU A 77 -1.58 -4.01 17.24
CA LEU A 77 -1.98 -5.38 17.58
C LEU A 77 -2.01 -5.58 19.11
N CYS A 78 -0.93 -5.20 19.78
CA CYS A 78 -0.84 -5.29 21.25
C CYS A 78 -1.84 -4.34 21.92
N GLU A 79 -2.02 -3.12 21.39
CA GLU A 79 -2.99 -2.17 21.93
C GLU A 79 -4.44 -2.65 21.74
N THR A 80 -4.77 -3.27 20.61
CA THR A 80 -6.09 -3.89 20.39
C THR A 80 -6.35 -5.00 21.40
N ARG A 81 -5.33 -5.83 21.71
CA ARG A 81 -5.41 -6.85 22.77
C ARG A 81 -5.66 -6.20 24.15
N ARG A 82 -4.89 -5.17 24.52
CA ARG A 82 -5.06 -4.42 25.79
C ARG A 82 -6.44 -3.78 25.91
N ARG A 83 -6.94 -3.13 24.86
CA ARG A 83 -8.30 -2.54 24.81
C ARG A 83 -9.39 -3.59 24.97
N THR A 84 -9.20 -4.77 24.41
CA THR A 84 -10.17 -5.87 24.52
C THR A 84 -10.19 -6.46 25.92
N ALA A 85 -9.01 -6.68 26.53
CA ALA A 85 -8.92 -7.12 27.94
C ALA A 85 -9.60 -6.13 28.89
N ARG A 86 -9.29 -4.82 28.76
CA ARG A 86 -9.94 -3.77 29.57
C ARG A 86 -11.46 -3.77 29.41
N ARG A 87 -11.99 -3.95 28.21
CA ARG A 87 -13.47 -4.01 28.01
C ARG A 87 -14.10 -5.22 28.71
N ALA A 88 -13.42 -6.35 28.74
CA ALA A 88 -13.91 -7.57 29.42
C ALA A 88 -13.93 -7.43 30.95
N GLU A 89 -13.11 -6.54 31.53
CA GLU A 89 -13.13 -6.27 32.98
C GLU A 89 -14.39 -5.52 33.45
N TYR A 90 -15.08 -4.83 32.53
CA TYR A 90 -16.31 -4.06 32.83
C TYR A 90 -17.59 -4.72 32.28
N SER A 91 -17.50 -5.95 31.75
CA SER A 91 -18.64 -6.69 31.17
C SER A 91 -19.16 -7.79 32.07
#